data_AF-A0A7J6WN60-F1
#
_entry.id   AF-A0A7J6WN60-F1
#
_cell.length_a   1.000
_cell.length_b   1.000
_cell.length_c   1.000
_cell.angle_alpha   90.00
_cell.angle_beta   90.00
_cell.angle_gamma   90.00
#
_symmetry.space_group_name_H-M   'P 1'
#
loop_
_entity.id
_entity.type
_entity.pdbx_description
1 polymer ?
#
loop_
_entity_poly.entity_id
_entity_poly.type
_entity_poly.pdbx_seq_one_letter_code
_entity_poly.pdbx_strand_id
1 'polypeptide(L)'
;MEDGVTAVKNAASERLLNQRVEVKMKSKKINDCLNRFHVAIPKPQDQKERPPCIPQEVLEAKAKAADKGKRKLERDLQNENGRAGVYSASLKKHYILENDEWKEDIMPEIFEGHNVYDFEVPDGGILFEQGKDDGLRWIVTNCLWNKKKPWLKLEKRKICSFRTQEHRIKKSTAESRPIVPRKFDK
;
A
#
# COMPACT_ATOMS: atom_id res chain seq x y z
N MET A 1 26.57 -44.18 -10.93
CA MET A 1 27.80 -44.31 -10.13
C MET A 1 27.90 -43.27 -9.02
N GLU A 2 27.39 -42.04 -9.20
CA GLU A 2 27.36 -41.02 -8.12
C GLU A 2 26.45 -41.34 -6.92
N ASP A 3 25.33 -42.06 -7.13
CA ASP A 3 24.43 -42.42 -6.02
C ASP A 3 25.11 -43.27 -4.93
N GLY A 4 26.00 -44.19 -5.32
CA GLY A 4 26.74 -45.03 -4.38
C GLY A 4 27.74 -44.21 -3.53
N VAL A 5 28.38 -43.21 -4.14
CA VAL A 5 29.32 -42.31 -3.44
C VAL A 5 28.55 -41.43 -2.45
N THR A 6 27.38 -40.92 -2.86
CA THR A 6 26.50 -40.13 -1.98
C THR A 6 25.98 -40.97 -0.80
N ALA A 7 25.57 -42.22 -1.05
CA ALA A 7 25.11 -43.13 -0.02
C ALA A 7 26.20 -43.41 1.03
N VAL A 8 27.44 -43.69 0.60
CA VAL A 8 28.56 -43.93 1.52
C VAL A 8 28.91 -42.67 2.32
N LYS A 9 28.89 -41.49 1.67
CA LYS A 9 29.12 -40.20 2.34
C LYS A 9 28.08 -39.92 3.44
N ASN A 10 26.80 -40.17 3.15
CA ASN A 10 25.71 -39.99 4.11
C ASN A 10 25.88 -40.97 5.28
N ALA A 11 26.10 -42.26 5.00
CA ALA A 11 26.29 -43.29 6.01
C ALA A 11 27.51 -43.01 6.93
N ALA A 12 28.62 -42.54 6.36
CA ALA A 12 29.79 -42.14 7.16
C ALA A 12 29.51 -40.90 8.02
N SER A 13 28.80 -39.91 7.47
CA SER A 13 28.45 -38.67 8.17
C SER A 13 27.49 -38.92 9.33
N GLU A 14 26.49 -39.77 9.15
CA GLU A 14 25.54 -40.17 10.21
C GLU A 14 26.25 -40.91 11.35
N ARG A 15 27.12 -41.87 11.03
CA ARG A 15 27.92 -42.60 12.03
C ARG A 15 28.78 -41.67 12.88
N LEU A 16 29.46 -40.73 12.23
CA LEU A 16 30.29 -39.73 12.89
C LEU A 16 29.45 -38.75 13.72
N LEU A 17 28.27 -38.35 13.23
CA LEU A 17 27.36 -37.48 13.96
C LEU A 17 26.87 -38.13 15.25
N ASN A 18 26.50 -39.42 15.22
CA ASN A 18 26.06 -40.17 16.40
C ASN A 18 27.15 -40.19 17.49
N GLN A 19 28.39 -40.51 17.11
CA GLN A 19 29.52 -40.49 18.03
C GLN A 19 29.74 -39.09 18.64
N ARG A 20 29.67 -38.03 17.82
CA ARG A 20 29.83 -36.64 18.30
C ARG A 20 28.69 -36.21 19.22
N VAL A 21 27.45 -36.61 18.92
CA VAL A 21 26.28 -36.32 19.75
C VAL A 21 26.41 -37.01 21.10
N GLU A 22 26.82 -38.29 21.15
CA GLU A 22 27.06 -39.00 22.42
C GLU A 22 28.10 -38.30 23.30
N VAL A 23 29.21 -37.85 22.70
CA VAL A 23 30.24 -37.08 23.41
C VAL A 23 29.69 -35.73 23.90
N LYS A 24 28.87 -35.05 23.08
CA LYS A 24 28.26 -33.77 23.43
C LYS A 24 27.21 -33.92 24.54
N MET A 25 26.43 -35.00 24.53
CA MET A 25 25.44 -35.37 25.56
C MET A 25 26.10 -35.62 26.92
N LYS A 26 27.28 -36.25 26.93
CA LYS A 26 28.09 -36.43 28.14
C LYS A 26 28.75 -35.13 28.64
N SER A 27 28.79 -34.08 27.82
CA SER A 27 29.46 -32.83 28.14
C SER A 27 28.52 -31.83 28.83
N LYS A 28 29.07 -31.03 29.77
CA LYS A 28 28.30 -29.98 30.47
C LYS A 28 27.83 -28.83 29.57
N LYS A 29 28.41 -28.70 28.37
CA LYS A 29 28.07 -27.66 27.38
C LYS A 29 26.68 -27.85 26.75
N ILE A 30 26.00 -28.96 27.02
CA ILE A 30 24.67 -29.21 26.48
C ILE A 30 23.61 -28.27 27.07
N ASN A 31 23.79 -27.82 28.31
CA ASN A 31 22.86 -26.94 29.00
C ASN A 31 22.75 -25.55 28.34
N ASP A 32 23.83 -25.08 27.72
CA ASP A 32 23.88 -23.80 27.00
C ASP A 32 23.00 -23.81 25.73
N CYS A 33 22.85 -24.98 25.09
CA CYS A 33 22.02 -25.14 23.89
C CYS A 33 20.63 -25.73 24.16
N LEU A 34 20.33 -26.17 25.38
CA LEU A 34 19.07 -26.86 25.72
C LEU A 34 17.83 -26.02 25.40
N ASN A 35 17.91 -24.71 25.62
CA ASN A 35 16.84 -23.76 25.29
C ASN A 35 16.52 -23.70 23.80
N ARG A 36 17.48 -24.01 22.92
CA ARG A 36 17.27 -24.04 21.45
C ARG A 36 16.61 -25.34 20.98
N PHE A 37 16.78 -26.43 21.73
CA PHE A 37 16.17 -27.72 21.43
C PHE A 37 14.74 -27.83 21.96
N HIS A 38 14.43 -27.13 23.05
CA HIS A 38 13.11 -27.16 23.66
C HIS A 38 12.08 -26.41 22.79
N VAL A 39 11.21 -27.18 22.13
CA VAL A 39 10.04 -26.64 21.42
C VAL A 39 8.87 -26.57 22.40
N ALA A 40 8.33 -25.38 22.63
CA ALA A 40 7.18 -25.21 23.52
C ALA A 40 5.92 -25.82 22.89
N ILE A 41 5.30 -26.77 23.59
CA ILE A 41 4.03 -27.37 23.19
C ILE A 41 2.90 -26.55 23.83
N PRO A 42 2.07 -25.86 23.03
CA PRO A 42 0.99 -25.04 23.58
C PRO A 42 -0.06 -25.92 24.25
N LYS A 43 -0.46 -25.55 25.46
CA LYS A 43 -1.59 -26.19 26.15
C LYS A 43 -2.90 -25.65 25.57
N PRO A 44 -3.89 -26.50 25.23
CA PRO A 44 -5.20 -26.03 24.79
C PRO A 44 -5.86 -25.18 25.88
N GLN A 45 -5.99 -23.88 25.65
CA GLN A 45 -6.57 -22.94 26.61
C GLN A 45 -8.03 -22.58 26.26
N ASP A 46 -8.36 -22.53 24.98
CA ASP A 46 -9.68 -22.15 24.45
C ASP A 46 -10.27 -23.29 23.60
N GLN A 47 -11.60 -23.43 23.57
CA GLN A 47 -12.31 -24.33 22.62
C GLN A 47 -12.52 -23.69 21.24
N LYS A 48 -11.60 -22.82 20.80
CA LYS A 48 -11.69 -22.15 19.50
C LYS A 48 -10.57 -22.63 18.60
N GLU A 49 -10.93 -23.13 17.43
CA GLU A 49 -9.96 -23.50 16.41
C GLU A 49 -9.35 -22.24 15.77
N ARG A 50 -8.02 -22.21 15.64
CA ARG A 50 -7.27 -21.16 14.95
C ARG A 50 -6.55 -21.76 13.74
N PRO A 51 -7.27 -22.12 12.67
CA PRO A 51 -6.65 -22.70 11.48
C PRO A 51 -5.77 -21.67 10.74
N PRO A 52 -4.74 -22.12 10.00
CA PRO A 52 -3.96 -21.23 9.15
C PRO A 52 -4.82 -20.70 7.98
N CYS A 53 -4.86 -19.37 7.80
CA CYS A 53 -5.57 -18.75 6.69
C CYS A 53 -4.62 -18.63 5.48
N ILE A 54 -4.65 -19.63 4.59
CA ILE A 54 -3.91 -19.62 3.33
C ILE A 54 -4.93 -19.41 2.20
N PRO A 55 -4.83 -18.32 1.41
CA PRO A 55 -5.77 -18.10 0.30
C PRO A 55 -5.55 -19.11 -0.83
N GLN A 56 -6.65 -19.56 -1.43
CA GLN A 56 -6.65 -20.61 -2.46
C GLN A 56 -5.76 -20.28 -3.66
N GLU A 57 -5.71 -19.00 -4.05
CA GLU A 57 -4.89 -18.51 -5.16
C GLU A 57 -3.40 -18.85 -5.01
N VAL A 58 -2.88 -18.86 -3.78
CA VAL A 58 -1.47 -19.18 -3.50
C VAL A 58 -1.19 -20.66 -3.71
N LEU A 59 -2.12 -21.54 -3.33
CA LEU A 59 -1.99 -22.98 -3.54
C LEU A 59 -2.03 -23.33 -5.02
N GLU A 60 -2.95 -22.73 -5.76
CA GLU A 60 -3.02 -22.88 -7.22
C GLU A 60 -1.80 -22.31 -7.93
N ALA A 61 -1.30 -21.15 -7.49
CA ALA A 61 -0.11 -20.54 -8.06
C ALA A 61 1.13 -21.43 -7.86
N LYS A 62 1.28 -22.06 -6.67
CA LYS A 62 2.34 -23.02 -6.40
C LYS A 62 2.24 -24.26 -7.30
N ALA A 63 1.04 -24.80 -7.49
CA ALA A 63 0.83 -25.95 -8.37
C ALA A 63 1.17 -25.62 -9.83
N LYS A 64 0.79 -24.42 -10.30
CA LYS A 64 1.03 -23.93 -11.66
C LYS A 64 2.44 -23.36 -11.89
N ALA A 65 3.28 -23.28 -10.85
CA ALA A 65 4.60 -22.64 -10.92
C ALA A 65 5.61 -23.42 -11.77
N ALA A 66 5.43 -24.73 -11.94
CA ALA A 66 6.26 -25.55 -12.81
C ALA A 66 6.02 -25.26 -14.30
N ASP A 67 4.78 -24.91 -14.68
CA ASP A 67 4.35 -24.70 -16.07
C ASP A 67 4.30 -23.22 -16.50
N LYS A 68 4.09 -22.27 -15.57
CA LYS A 68 4.02 -20.85 -15.93
C LYS A 68 5.40 -20.24 -16.09
N GLY A 69 5.69 -19.74 -17.30
CA GLY A 69 6.85 -18.90 -17.59
C GLY A 69 6.97 -17.71 -16.63
N LYS A 70 8.20 -17.22 -16.43
CA LYS A 70 8.51 -16.14 -15.50
C LYS A 70 7.69 -14.89 -15.83
N ARG A 71 6.91 -14.41 -14.87
CA ARG A 71 6.18 -13.13 -14.99
C ARG A 71 7.21 -12.00 -15.09
N LYS A 72 6.97 -11.01 -15.95
CA LYS A 72 7.78 -9.79 -15.97
C LYS A 72 7.71 -9.12 -14.61
N LEU A 73 8.86 -8.89 -13.99
CA LEU A 73 8.98 -8.17 -12.73
C LEU A 73 9.22 -6.68 -13.01
N GLU A 74 8.98 -5.82 -12.03
CA GLU A 74 9.28 -4.38 -12.17
C GLU A 74 10.78 -4.13 -12.43
N ARG A 75 11.64 -5.05 -11.99
CA ARG A 75 13.07 -5.05 -12.32
C ARG A 75 13.33 -5.23 -13.83
N ASP A 76 12.55 -6.08 -14.49
CA ASP A 76 12.67 -6.29 -15.94
C ASP A 76 12.19 -5.05 -16.69
N LEU A 77 11.07 -4.46 -16.25
CA LEU A 77 10.57 -3.19 -16.80
C LEU A 77 11.55 -2.03 -16.62
N GLN A 78 12.21 -1.95 -15.46
CA GLN A 78 13.27 -0.98 -15.24
C GLN A 78 14.45 -1.18 -16.19
N ASN A 79 14.86 -2.42 -16.43
CA ASN A 79 15.95 -2.72 -17.36
C ASN A 79 15.58 -2.33 -18.82
N GLU A 80 14.31 -2.53 -19.21
CA GLU A 80 13.77 -2.11 -20.50
C GLU A 80 13.73 -0.57 -20.64
N ASN A 81 13.35 0.16 -19.57
CA ASN A 81 13.04 1.59 -19.61
C ASN A 81 14.19 2.52 -19.14
N GLY A 82 15.45 2.12 -19.34
CA GLY A 82 16.60 2.99 -19.08
C GLY A 82 17.40 2.70 -17.80
N ARG A 83 17.20 1.53 -17.19
CA ARG A 83 17.96 1.00 -16.04
C ARG A 83 17.87 1.89 -14.79
N ALA A 84 18.64 1.51 -13.76
CA ALA A 84 18.69 2.21 -12.49
C ALA A 84 19.17 3.66 -12.67
N GLY A 85 18.43 4.60 -12.09
CA GLY A 85 18.75 6.03 -12.10
C GLY A 85 17.96 6.87 -13.11
N VAL A 86 17.46 6.27 -14.20
CA VAL A 86 16.61 6.98 -15.19
C VAL A 86 15.14 6.60 -15.04
N TYR A 87 14.86 5.32 -14.78
CA TYR A 87 13.49 4.84 -14.62
C TYR A 87 12.86 5.32 -13.28
N SER A 88 11.74 6.03 -13.36
CA SER A 88 10.91 6.41 -12.22
C SER A 88 9.66 5.53 -12.16
N ALA A 89 9.54 4.69 -11.13
CA ALA A 89 8.38 3.84 -10.93
C ALA A 89 7.20 4.63 -10.35
N SER A 90 6.06 4.62 -11.02
CA SER A 90 4.83 5.26 -10.52
C SER A 90 4.21 4.42 -9.39
N LEU A 91 4.12 5.01 -8.19
CA LEU A 91 3.49 4.36 -7.03
C LEU A 91 1.98 4.14 -7.20
N LYS A 92 1.32 4.97 -8.02
CA LYS A 92 -0.13 4.97 -8.27
C LYS A 92 -0.62 3.86 -9.22
N LYS A 93 0.30 3.24 -10.00
CA LYS A 93 0.01 2.28 -11.07
C LYS A 93 -0.81 1.08 -10.61
N HIS A 94 -0.55 0.58 -9.40
CA HIS A 94 -1.12 -0.65 -8.87
C HIS A 94 -2.25 -0.44 -7.86
N TYR A 95 -2.80 0.78 -7.75
CA TYR A 95 -3.93 1.02 -6.88
C TYR A 95 -5.20 0.33 -7.41
N ILE A 96 -6.04 -0.12 -6.49
CA ILE A 96 -7.34 -0.72 -6.81
C ILE A 96 -8.39 0.33 -6.45
N LEU A 97 -8.92 1.03 -7.45
CA LEU A 97 -10.00 2.01 -7.32
C LEU A 97 -11.19 1.57 -8.16
N GLU A 98 -12.36 2.17 -7.91
CA GLU A 98 -13.56 1.95 -8.73
C GLU A 98 -13.37 2.36 -10.19
N ASN A 99 -12.66 3.48 -10.42
CA ASN A 99 -12.35 4.00 -11.75
C ASN A 99 -10.84 4.18 -11.91
N ASP A 100 -10.27 3.56 -12.94
CA ASP A 100 -8.83 3.63 -13.23
C ASP A 100 -8.36 5.02 -13.64
N GLU A 101 -9.24 5.83 -14.24
CA GLU A 101 -8.92 7.20 -14.67
C GLU A 101 -8.52 8.13 -13.52
N TRP A 102 -8.95 7.81 -12.30
CA TRP A 102 -8.71 8.65 -11.13
C TRP A 102 -7.40 8.32 -10.41
N LYS A 103 -6.67 7.30 -10.87
CA LYS A 103 -5.37 6.92 -10.29
C LYS A 103 -4.37 8.07 -10.27
N GLU A 104 -4.34 8.84 -11.35
CA GLU A 104 -3.38 9.93 -11.53
C GLU A 104 -3.82 11.26 -10.91
N ASP A 105 -5.04 11.33 -10.37
CA ASP A 105 -5.53 12.55 -9.74
C ASP A 105 -4.68 12.96 -8.53
N ILE A 106 -4.58 14.27 -8.33
CA ILE A 106 -3.88 14.87 -7.19
C ILE A 106 -4.94 15.28 -6.17
N MET A 107 -4.83 14.73 -4.97
CA MET A 107 -5.69 15.11 -3.86
C MET A 107 -5.14 16.36 -3.17
N PRO A 108 -5.99 17.36 -2.87
CA PRO A 108 -5.54 18.51 -2.10
C PRO A 108 -5.30 18.11 -0.65
N GLU A 109 -4.14 18.44 -0.10
CA GLU A 109 -3.80 18.19 1.32
C GLU A 109 -4.30 19.31 2.22
N ILE A 110 -4.11 20.57 1.81
CA ILE A 110 -4.44 21.75 2.61
C ILE A 110 -5.44 22.63 1.87
N PHE A 111 -6.50 23.03 2.56
CA PHE A 111 -7.48 23.99 2.09
C PHE A 111 -7.75 25.03 3.18
N GLU A 112 -7.52 26.31 2.88
CA GLU A 112 -7.76 27.45 3.79
C GLU A 112 -7.12 27.30 5.19
N GLY A 113 -5.94 26.67 5.25
CA GLY A 113 -5.21 26.46 6.51
C GLY A 113 -5.66 25.23 7.30
N HIS A 114 -6.67 24.50 6.82
CA HIS A 114 -7.11 23.23 7.39
C HIS A 114 -6.69 22.05 6.51
N ASN A 115 -6.49 20.89 7.14
CA ASN A 115 -6.19 19.65 6.45
C ASN A 115 -7.48 19.03 5.89
N VAL A 116 -7.46 18.60 4.63
CA VAL A 116 -8.64 18.05 3.96
C VAL A 116 -9.04 16.69 4.55
N TYR A 117 -8.06 15.88 4.96
CA TYR A 117 -8.33 14.56 5.56
C TYR A 117 -9.12 14.62 6.87
N ASP A 118 -9.02 15.73 7.61
CA ASP A 118 -9.73 15.90 8.88
C ASP A 118 -11.26 15.97 8.70
N PHE A 119 -11.71 16.25 7.47
CA PHE A 119 -13.13 16.35 7.11
C PHE A 119 -13.66 15.13 6.33
N GLU A 120 -12.82 14.13 6.09
CA GLU A 120 -13.23 12.88 5.44
C GLU A 120 -13.90 11.95 6.47
N VAL A 121 -15.21 12.11 6.64
CA VAL A 121 -16.01 11.21 7.47
C VAL A 121 -16.63 10.12 6.56
N PRO A 122 -16.41 8.82 6.84
CA PRO A 122 -16.97 7.71 6.03
C PRO A 122 -18.51 7.74 5.95
N ASP A 123 -19.15 8.31 6.98
CA ASP A 123 -20.58 8.42 7.10
C ASP A 123 -20.95 9.89 7.36
N GLY A 124 -21.69 10.51 6.43
CA GLY A 124 -22.02 11.95 6.46
C GLY A 124 -22.99 12.37 7.58
N GLY A 125 -23.03 11.65 8.70
CA GLY A 125 -23.97 11.84 9.81
C GLY A 125 -23.58 12.91 10.82
N ILE A 126 -22.29 13.11 11.09
CA ILE A 126 -21.84 14.03 12.17
C ILE A 126 -22.20 15.49 11.85
N LEU A 127 -22.11 15.88 10.58
CA LEU A 127 -22.47 17.24 10.13
C LEU A 127 -23.99 17.51 10.21
N PHE A 128 -24.82 16.46 10.24
CA PHE A 128 -26.28 16.57 10.24
C PHE A 128 -26.82 16.94 11.63
N GLU A 129 -26.06 16.66 12.68
CA GLU A 129 -26.47 16.91 14.07
C GLU A 129 -26.10 18.32 14.53
N GLN A 130 -24.92 18.84 14.13
CA GLN A 130 -24.51 20.23 14.39
C GLN A 130 -25.37 21.28 13.66
N GLY A 131 -26.05 20.91 12.57
CA GLY A 131 -26.94 21.81 11.83
C GLY A 131 -28.29 22.07 12.50
N LYS A 132 -28.57 21.53 13.69
CA LYS A 132 -29.82 21.76 14.42
C LYS A 132 -29.80 23.00 15.31
N ASP A 133 -28.64 23.41 15.79
CA ASP A 133 -28.55 24.47 16.81
C ASP A 133 -28.26 25.87 16.23
N ASP A 134 -27.77 25.94 14.99
CA ASP A 134 -27.45 27.20 14.32
C ASP A 134 -28.27 27.29 13.03
N GLY A 135 -28.72 28.49 12.64
CA GLY A 135 -29.60 28.78 11.48
C GLY A 135 -29.09 28.41 10.08
N LEU A 136 -28.37 27.30 9.92
CA LEU A 136 -27.79 26.71 8.72
C LEU A 136 -28.74 25.76 7.98
N ARG A 137 -30.05 26.04 8.05
CA ARG A 137 -31.08 25.26 7.33
C ARG A 137 -30.91 25.31 5.81
N TRP A 138 -30.20 26.29 5.26
CA TRP A 138 -30.02 26.45 3.82
C TRP A 138 -28.90 25.55 3.21
N ILE A 139 -27.87 25.20 3.98
CA ILE A 139 -26.75 24.37 3.46
C ILE A 139 -27.15 22.89 3.38
N VAL A 140 -27.89 22.40 4.39
CA VAL A 140 -28.27 20.98 4.47
C VAL A 140 -29.26 20.59 3.37
N THR A 141 -30.22 21.45 3.03
CA THR A 141 -31.21 21.14 1.97
C THR A 141 -30.56 21.11 0.57
N ASN A 142 -29.54 21.92 0.32
CA ASN A 142 -28.83 21.93 -0.96
C ASN A 142 -27.80 20.78 -1.11
N CYS A 143 -27.23 20.29 0.00
CA CYS A 143 -26.29 19.17 -0.02
C CYS A 143 -26.96 17.79 -0.10
N LEU A 144 -28.12 17.59 0.53
CA LEU A 144 -28.82 16.29 0.49
C LEU A 144 -29.40 15.96 -0.90
N TRP A 145 -29.75 16.98 -1.70
CA TRP A 145 -30.30 16.81 -3.04
C TRP A 145 -29.24 16.67 -4.15
N ASN A 146 -27.97 16.45 -3.79
CA ASN A 146 -26.87 16.32 -4.74
C ASN A 146 -26.06 15.02 -4.63
N LYS A 147 -26.64 13.99 -4.00
CA LYS A 147 -26.07 12.63 -3.98
C LYS A 147 -26.23 11.86 -5.31
N LYS A 148 -26.67 12.50 -6.40
CA LYS A 148 -26.92 11.84 -7.71
C LYS A 148 -26.37 12.55 -8.94
N LYS A 149 -25.28 13.31 -8.84
CA LYS A 149 -24.71 14.00 -10.02
C LYS A 149 -23.21 13.79 -10.13
N PRO A 150 -22.75 12.69 -10.75
CA PRO A 150 -21.34 12.52 -11.13
C PRO A 150 -20.82 13.70 -11.95
N TRP A 151 -21.72 14.40 -12.66
CA TRP A 151 -21.40 15.62 -13.39
C TRP A 151 -20.85 16.74 -12.51
N LEU A 152 -21.23 16.84 -11.22
CA LEU A 152 -20.87 18.00 -10.39
C LEU A 152 -19.44 17.88 -9.88
N LYS A 153 -18.97 16.65 -9.68
CA LYS A 153 -17.56 16.34 -9.39
C LYS A 153 -16.69 16.64 -10.62
N LEU A 154 -17.17 16.29 -11.82
CA LEU A 154 -16.56 16.67 -13.09
C LEU A 154 -16.57 18.20 -13.31
N GLU A 155 -17.64 18.89 -12.95
CA GLU A 155 -17.78 20.35 -13.01
C GLU A 155 -16.75 21.04 -12.11
N LYS A 156 -16.65 20.61 -10.84
CA LYS A 156 -15.66 21.14 -9.88
C LYS A 156 -14.23 20.90 -10.35
N ARG A 157 -13.96 19.75 -10.97
CA ARG A 157 -12.66 19.37 -11.52
C ARG A 157 -12.29 20.18 -12.76
N LYS A 158 -13.27 20.45 -13.65
CA LYS A 158 -13.15 21.38 -14.80
C LYS A 158 -12.93 22.83 -14.34
N ILE A 159 -13.63 23.28 -13.31
CA ILE A 159 -13.46 24.63 -12.75
C ILE A 159 -12.07 24.77 -12.12
N CYS A 160 -11.58 23.75 -11.39
CA CYS A 160 -10.25 23.77 -10.79
C CYS A 160 -9.13 23.76 -11.84
N SER A 161 -9.24 22.94 -12.89
CA SER A 161 -8.27 22.94 -13.99
C SER A 161 -8.28 24.26 -14.76
N PHE A 162 -9.46 24.83 -15.02
CA PHE A 162 -9.62 26.13 -15.67
C PHE A 162 -9.02 27.27 -14.84
N ARG A 163 -9.29 27.30 -13.52
CA ARG A 163 -8.74 28.32 -12.60
C ARG A 163 -7.22 28.20 -12.47
N THR A 164 -6.68 26.99 -12.56
CA THR A 164 -5.24 26.73 -12.59
C THR A 164 -4.60 27.21 -13.89
N GLN A 165 -5.27 27.01 -15.04
CA GLN A 165 -4.83 27.55 -16.33
C GLN A 165 -4.86 29.08 -16.35
N GLU A 166 -5.93 29.71 -15.87
CA GLU A 166 -6.01 31.17 -15.75
C GLU A 166 -4.87 31.72 -14.88
N HIS A 167 -4.61 31.07 -13.74
CA HIS A 167 -3.56 31.50 -12.83
C HIS A 167 -2.17 31.37 -13.48
N ARG A 168 -1.94 30.33 -14.30
CA ARG A 168 -0.72 30.18 -15.10
C ARG A 168 -0.57 31.29 -16.15
N ILE A 169 -1.63 31.63 -16.88
CA ILE A 169 -1.62 32.70 -17.90
C ILE A 169 -1.38 34.08 -17.26
N LYS A 170 -2.01 34.33 -16.11
CA LYS A 170 -1.82 35.57 -15.33
C LYS A 170 -0.39 35.71 -14.80
N LYS A 171 0.29 34.58 -14.51
CA LYS A 171 1.69 34.55 -14.09
C LYS A 171 2.69 34.59 -15.25
N SER A 172 2.43 33.95 -16.38
CA SER A 172 3.30 34.00 -17.57
C SER A 172 3.34 35.41 -18.18
N THR A 173 2.22 36.13 -18.12
CA THR A 173 2.15 37.54 -18.54
C THR A 173 2.92 38.45 -17.59
N ALA A 174 3.09 38.04 -16.32
CA ALA A 174 3.76 38.81 -15.27
C ALA A 174 5.29 38.73 -15.32
N GLU A 175 5.90 37.79 -16.06
CA GLU A 175 7.36 37.75 -16.26
C GLU A 175 7.85 38.92 -17.13
N SER A 176 6.97 39.57 -17.90
CA SER A 176 7.31 40.71 -18.77
C SER A 176 6.65 42.04 -18.37
N ARG A 177 5.69 42.04 -17.43
CA ARG A 177 4.97 43.25 -16.98
C ARG A 177 4.65 43.19 -15.48
N PRO A 178 4.80 44.30 -14.73
CA PRO A 178 4.49 44.33 -13.31
C PRO A 178 2.98 44.11 -13.05
N ILE A 179 2.65 43.37 -11.99
CA ILE A 179 1.26 43.14 -11.55
C ILE A 179 0.70 44.43 -10.96
N VAL A 180 -0.29 45.02 -11.63
CA VAL A 180 -0.91 46.28 -11.21
C VAL A 180 -1.91 46.01 -10.06
N PRO A 181 -1.90 46.81 -8.98
CA PRO A 181 -2.87 46.69 -7.90
C PRO A 181 -4.30 46.94 -8.41
N ARG A 182 -5.29 46.25 -7.82
CA ARG A 182 -6.70 46.34 -8.24
C ARG A 182 -7.36 47.68 -7.91
N LYS A 183 -6.74 48.49 -7.06
CA LYS A 183 -7.15 49.86 -6.76
C LYS A 183 -5.95 50.76 -7.02
N PHE A 184 -6.15 51.79 -7.83
CA PHE A 184 -5.23 52.90 -7.88
C PHE A 184 -5.59 53.80 -6.70
N ASP A 185 -4.64 54.02 -5.81
CA ASP A 185 -4.79 55.03 -4.76
C ASP A 185 -5.03 56.37 -5.47
N LYS A 186 -6.11 57.04 -5.06
CA LYS A 186 -6.63 58.26 -5.69
C LYS A 186 -6.04 59.49 -5.03
#